data_AF-A0A444M8Q9-F1
#
_entry.id   AF-A0A444M8Q9-F1
#
_cell.length_a   1.000
_cell.length_b   1.000
_cell.length_c   1.000
_cell.angle_alpha   90.00
_cell.angle_beta   90.00
_cell.angle_gamma   90.00
#
_symmetry.space_group_name_H-M   'P 1'
#
loop_
_entity.id
_entity.type
_entity.pdbx_description
1 polymer ?
#
loop_
_entity_poly.entity_id
_entity_poly.type
_entity_poly.pdbx_seq_one_letter_code
_entity_poly.pdbx_strand_id
1 'polypeptide(L)'
;MAHGSGEFRLLVAAALYGGHTGTGAAVDPAGPLLSADYPHQTRRPPVKRRRFLSTTTAALAAAAGLGLGALRPAMAQAAGDLPMSSLFLATDHPLQEAWSRWKALCLTEEGRVVDGFQDNVSHSEGQGYGLVLAAVFGDRAAADLIMSWTAENLAVRPDSLLAWRWNPASDPRVSDRNNASDGDLFYAWGMVLCGMRDNRPDLLDGAGRIAADLIRRCTAPHPDGSARRLLLPGAAGFRDAGTVVINPSYYMPRAMTDLARATGQSALESLAADGQALISALASRGPVPDWVQISAAGITAPPAQFSQNAGYEAVRVALFQIWSGLPGGLRLAPGRRQRKRPDLKAVP
;
A
#
# COMPACT_ATOMS: atom_id res chain seq x y z
N MET A 1 -13.18 6.16 -4.50
CA MET A 1 -12.47 5.21 -5.40
C MET A 1 -11.98 4.05 -4.54
N ALA A 2 -11.95 2.83 -5.11
CA ALA A 2 -11.46 1.56 -4.54
C ALA A 2 -12.21 0.94 -3.33
N HIS A 3 -13.19 0.07 -3.60
CA HIS A 3 -13.78 -0.86 -2.60
C HIS A 3 -13.11 -2.26 -2.61
N GLY A 4 -12.30 -2.59 -3.63
CA GLY A 4 -11.62 -3.89 -3.76
C GLY A 4 -10.33 -4.08 -2.95
N SER A 5 -9.75 -3.01 -2.38
CA SER A 5 -8.45 -3.07 -1.68
C SER A 5 -8.51 -3.67 -0.26
N GLY A 6 -9.69 -4.00 0.27
CA GLY A 6 -9.87 -4.40 1.67
C GLY A 6 -9.27 -5.76 2.01
N GLU A 7 -9.54 -6.77 1.18
CA GLU A 7 -9.02 -8.14 1.37
C GLU A 7 -7.53 -8.23 0.99
N PHE A 8 -7.10 -7.44 0.01
CA PHE A 8 -5.71 -7.24 -0.38
C PHE A 8 -4.83 -6.77 0.80
N ARG A 9 -5.31 -5.83 1.62
CA ARG A 9 -4.58 -5.30 2.78
C ARG A 9 -4.31 -6.35 3.86
N LEU A 10 -5.21 -7.32 4.03
CA LEU A 10 -5.06 -8.37 5.04
C LEU A 10 -4.04 -9.43 4.58
N LEU A 11 -4.05 -9.81 3.30
CA LEU A 11 -3.06 -10.74 2.75
C LEU A 11 -1.65 -10.16 2.81
N VAL A 12 -1.52 -8.90 2.40
CA VAL A 12 -0.28 -8.13 2.33
C VAL A 12 0.26 -7.84 3.75
N ALA A 13 -0.59 -7.45 4.70
CA ALA A 13 -0.18 -7.27 6.09
C ALA A 13 0.17 -8.60 6.80
N ALA A 14 -0.58 -9.68 6.53
CA ALA A 14 -0.33 -10.98 7.13
C ALA A 14 0.95 -11.64 6.60
N ALA A 15 1.26 -11.48 5.31
CA ALA A 15 2.44 -12.06 4.67
C ALA A 15 3.76 -11.57 5.30
N LEU A 16 3.82 -10.32 5.76
CA LEU A 16 5.07 -9.75 6.27
C LEU A 16 5.15 -9.66 7.80
N TYR A 17 4.04 -9.82 8.52
CA TYR A 17 4.04 -9.84 9.99
C TYR A 17 3.97 -11.27 10.58
N GLY A 18 3.50 -12.26 9.80
CA GLY A 18 3.35 -13.66 10.23
C GLY A 18 4.65 -14.47 10.35
N GLY A 19 5.79 -13.95 9.88
CA GLY A 19 7.10 -14.62 9.96
C GLY A 19 7.70 -14.74 11.37
N HIS A 20 7.00 -14.27 12.40
CA HIS A 20 7.48 -14.24 13.79
C HIS A 20 6.45 -14.73 14.81
N THR A 21 5.82 -15.88 14.56
CA THR A 21 5.24 -16.67 15.67
C THR A 21 5.49 -18.16 15.44
N GLY A 22 6.58 -18.66 16.00
CA GLY A 22 6.66 -20.07 16.36
C GLY A 22 5.74 -20.31 17.54
N THR A 23 4.64 -21.03 17.32
CA THR A 23 4.10 -22.13 18.16
C THR A 23 2.69 -22.44 17.65
N GLY A 24 2.48 -23.70 17.30
CA GLY A 24 1.24 -24.16 16.69
C GLY A 24 0.05 -24.18 17.64
N ALA A 25 -1.12 -23.90 17.08
CA ALA A 25 -2.38 -24.49 17.51
C ALA A 25 -3.32 -24.52 16.29
N ALA A 26 -3.58 -25.72 15.80
CA ALA A 26 -4.50 -25.97 14.70
C ALA A 26 -5.95 -25.69 15.15
N VAL A 27 -6.74 -25.06 14.27
CA VAL A 27 -8.20 -25.00 14.40
C VAL A 27 -8.81 -25.64 13.16
N ASP A 28 -9.58 -26.68 13.42
CA ASP A 28 -10.28 -27.57 12.48
C ASP A 28 -11.38 -26.85 11.67
N PRO A 29 -11.37 -26.86 10.33
CA PRO A 29 -12.42 -26.26 9.52
C PRO A 29 -13.32 -27.36 8.92
N ALA A 30 -14.22 -27.92 9.72
CA ALA A 30 -15.30 -28.78 9.22
C ALA A 30 -16.67 -28.33 9.75
N GLY A 31 -17.40 -27.60 8.91
CA GLY A 31 -18.81 -27.26 9.11
C GLY A 31 -19.49 -27.05 7.76
N PRO A 32 -20.66 -27.67 7.48
CA PRO A 32 -21.08 -28.01 6.13
C PRO A 32 -21.64 -26.83 5.32
N LEU A 33 -21.28 -26.80 4.04
CA LEU A 33 -21.84 -25.93 3.00
C LEU A 33 -23.28 -26.35 2.69
N LEU A 34 -24.24 -25.45 2.94
CA LEU A 34 -25.60 -25.57 2.43
C LEU A 34 -25.79 -24.63 1.24
N SER A 35 -26.11 -25.23 0.11
CA SER A 35 -26.54 -24.64 -1.16
C SER A 35 -27.80 -23.78 -1.01
N ALA A 36 -27.87 -22.65 -1.72
CA ALA A 36 -29.16 -22.05 -2.07
C ALA A 36 -29.04 -21.18 -3.34
N ASP A 37 -29.80 -21.60 -4.35
CA ASP A 37 -30.24 -20.82 -5.51
C ASP A 37 -30.92 -19.49 -5.10
N TYR A 38 -30.73 -18.44 -5.90
CA TYR A 38 -31.40 -17.15 -5.72
C TYR A 38 -32.38 -16.88 -6.87
N PRO A 39 -33.68 -16.70 -6.58
CA PRO A 39 -34.59 -15.95 -7.42
C PRO A 39 -35.00 -14.60 -6.79
N HIS A 40 -35.63 -13.79 -7.64
CA HIS A 40 -35.94 -12.37 -7.55
C HIS A 40 -36.63 -11.79 -6.29
N GLN A 41 -36.27 -10.52 -6.04
CA GLN A 41 -36.98 -9.41 -5.38
C GLN A 41 -38.33 -9.68 -4.66
N THR A 42 -38.46 -9.20 -3.41
CA THR A 42 -39.46 -8.21 -2.94
C THR A 42 -39.29 -7.89 -1.43
N ARG A 43 -39.83 -6.73 -1.01
CA ARG A 43 -39.56 -5.98 0.24
C ARG A 43 -40.11 -6.59 1.56
N ARG A 44 -39.43 -6.28 2.69
CA ARG A 44 -39.86 -6.00 4.13
C ARG A 44 -39.03 -6.80 5.16
N PRO A 45 -39.00 -6.52 6.50
CA PRO A 45 -39.08 -5.28 7.34
C PRO A 45 -37.87 -5.19 8.35
N PRO A 46 -37.80 -4.32 9.39
CA PRO A 46 -36.56 -4.11 10.18
C PRO A 46 -36.40 -5.12 11.32
N VAL A 47 -35.20 -5.68 11.48
CA VAL A 47 -34.87 -6.66 12.54
C VAL A 47 -34.35 -5.96 13.80
N LYS A 48 -34.92 -6.34 14.95
CA LYS A 48 -34.63 -5.85 16.31
C LYS A 48 -33.23 -6.22 16.78
N ARG A 49 -32.51 -5.27 17.39
CA ARG A 49 -31.22 -5.48 18.08
C ARG A 49 -31.42 -6.23 19.40
N ARG A 50 -30.72 -7.36 19.59
CA ARG A 50 -30.51 -7.96 20.92
C ARG A 50 -29.17 -7.48 21.48
N ARG A 51 -29.23 -6.93 22.70
CA ARG A 51 -28.09 -6.63 23.59
C ARG A 51 -27.62 -7.94 24.23
N PHE A 52 -26.32 -8.14 24.36
CA PHE A 52 -25.75 -9.03 25.37
C PHE A 52 -24.65 -8.26 26.12
N LEU A 53 -24.76 -8.26 27.45
CA LEU A 53 -23.81 -7.67 28.39
C LEU A 53 -22.77 -8.73 28.84
N SER A 54 -21.63 -8.17 29.23
CA SER A 54 -20.40 -8.70 29.86
C SER A 54 -20.53 -9.75 30.97
N THR A 55 -19.49 -10.61 31.09
CA THR A 55 -18.46 -10.69 32.18
C THR A 55 -17.50 -11.85 31.82
N THR A 56 -16.17 -11.71 31.85
CA THR A 56 -15.31 -11.91 33.06
C THR A 56 -13.93 -11.21 32.97
N THR A 57 -13.57 -10.53 34.06
CA THR A 57 -12.23 -10.23 34.62
C THR A 57 -11.56 -11.51 35.15
N ALA A 58 -10.27 -11.72 35.45
CA ALA A 58 -9.04 -10.93 35.67
C ALA A 58 -7.82 -11.90 35.73
N ALA A 59 -6.59 -11.33 35.81
CA ALA A 59 -5.28 -11.88 36.27
C ALA A 59 -4.16 -11.76 35.20
N LEU A 60 -2.97 -11.20 35.42
CA LEU A 60 -2.29 -10.75 36.63
C LEU A 60 -1.17 -9.76 36.24
N ALA A 61 -0.98 -8.70 37.02
CA ALA A 61 0.21 -7.84 36.99
C ALA A 61 0.89 -7.91 38.37
N ALA A 62 2.21 -8.10 38.37
CA ALA A 62 3.22 -7.56 39.31
C ALA A 62 4.34 -8.57 39.61
N ALA A 63 5.55 -8.25 39.14
CA ALA A 63 6.77 -8.41 39.92
C ALA A 63 7.76 -7.34 39.45
N ALA A 64 8.03 -6.38 40.33
CA ALA A 64 9.02 -5.32 40.15
C ALA A 64 9.97 -5.32 41.37
N GLY A 65 11.26 -5.12 41.10
CA GLY A 65 12.35 -4.91 42.06
C GLY A 65 13.19 -6.18 42.28
N LEU A 66 14.52 -6.19 42.22
CA LEU A 66 15.57 -5.18 42.19
C LEU A 66 16.81 -5.79 41.52
N GLY A 67 17.56 -5.00 40.77
CA GLY A 67 18.83 -5.40 40.16
C GLY A 67 19.42 -4.25 39.36
N LEU A 68 19.96 -3.24 40.06
CA LEU A 68 20.73 -2.16 39.46
C LEU A 68 22.02 -2.70 38.84
N GLY A 69 22.37 -2.16 37.68
CA GLY A 69 23.76 -2.00 37.26
C GLY A 69 24.20 -2.95 36.16
N ALA A 70 24.45 -2.36 34.99
CA ALA A 70 25.16 -2.94 33.85
C ALA A 70 24.45 -4.08 33.10
N LEU A 71 23.69 -3.71 32.06
CA LEU A 71 23.68 -4.34 30.72
C LEU A 71 22.56 -3.72 29.85
N ARG A 72 22.70 -2.44 29.52
CA ARG A 72 22.17 -1.88 28.26
C ARG A 72 23.25 -0.93 27.75
N PRO A 73 23.89 -1.25 26.61
CA PRO A 73 23.18 -1.05 25.35
C PRO A 73 23.39 -2.22 24.38
N ALA A 74 22.32 -2.94 24.07
CA ALA A 74 22.28 -3.83 22.91
C ALA A 74 20.83 -4.00 22.42
N MET A 75 20.08 -2.90 22.33
CA MET A 75 18.82 -2.84 21.56
C MET A 75 18.64 -1.42 21.01
N ALA A 76 19.66 -0.98 20.28
CA ALA A 76 19.48 -0.02 19.19
C ALA A 76 20.01 -0.72 17.95
N GLN A 77 19.41 -1.87 17.60
CA GLN A 77 19.54 -2.40 16.25
C GLN A 77 18.91 -1.35 15.34
N ALA A 78 19.66 -0.84 14.37
CA ALA A 78 19.16 0.14 13.42
C ALA A 78 17.77 -0.30 12.90
N ALA A 79 16.75 0.52 13.13
CA ALA A 79 15.48 0.37 12.47
C ALA A 79 15.72 0.66 10.98
N GLY A 80 16.03 -0.39 10.22
CA GLY A 80 16.46 -0.28 8.83
C GLY A 80 17.56 -1.30 8.57
N ASP A 81 17.15 -2.50 8.13
CA ASP A 81 17.91 -3.47 7.31
C ASP A 81 17.32 -4.88 7.45
N LEU A 82 15.99 -5.01 7.30
CA LEU A 82 15.42 -6.34 7.07
C LEU A 82 15.85 -6.79 5.67
N PRO A 83 16.60 -7.90 5.51
CA PRO A 83 17.05 -8.33 4.20
C PRO A 83 15.84 -8.61 3.31
N MET A 84 15.92 -8.31 2.01
CA MET A 84 14.81 -8.57 1.08
C MET A 84 14.37 -10.05 1.09
N SER A 85 15.29 -10.99 1.36
CA SER A 85 14.97 -12.42 1.50
C SER A 85 13.99 -12.71 2.64
N SER A 86 13.88 -11.85 3.65
CA SER A 86 12.89 -11.98 4.73
C SER A 86 11.44 -11.76 4.27
N LEU A 87 11.24 -11.24 3.05
CA LEU A 87 9.92 -11.08 2.44
C LEU A 87 9.38 -12.36 1.85
N PHE A 88 10.24 -13.33 1.53
CA PHE A 88 9.83 -14.52 0.79
C PHE A 88 9.19 -15.54 1.73
N LEU A 89 8.02 -16.04 1.30
CA LEU A 89 7.28 -17.06 2.02
C LEU A 89 7.63 -18.45 1.50
N ALA A 90 7.70 -19.40 2.44
CA ALA A 90 7.85 -20.80 2.09
C ALA A 90 6.61 -21.33 1.35
N THR A 91 6.79 -22.38 0.55
CA THR A 91 5.73 -23.00 -0.25
C THR A 91 4.65 -23.68 0.58
N ASP A 92 4.93 -23.99 1.84
CA ASP A 92 4.03 -24.58 2.82
C ASP A 92 3.45 -23.55 3.81
N HIS A 93 3.74 -22.25 3.62
CA HIS A 93 3.22 -21.19 4.48
C HIS A 93 1.68 -21.11 4.38
N PRO A 94 0.93 -20.96 5.49
CA PRO A 94 -0.54 -20.99 5.48
C PRO A 94 -1.19 -19.90 4.62
N LEU A 95 -0.47 -18.83 4.29
CA LEU A 95 -0.97 -17.77 3.41
C LEU A 95 -0.96 -18.13 1.91
N GLN A 96 -0.35 -19.25 1.51
CA GLN A 96 -0.33 -19.70 0.12
C GLN A 96 -1.75 -19.94 -0.42
N GLU A 97 -2.68 -20.41 0.43
CA GLU A 97 -4.08 -20.56 0.06
C GLU A 97 -4.72 -19.20 -0.24
N ALA A 98 -4.40 -18.19 0.58
CA ALA A 98 -4.95 -16.86 0.44
C ALA A 98 -4.40 -16.14 -0.82
N TRP A 99 -3.14 -16.40 -1.20
CA TRP A 99 -2.60 -16.00 -2.51
C TRP A 99 -3.35 -16.68 -3.67
N SER A 100 -3.60 -17.97 -3.57
CA SER A 100 -4.33 -18.73 -4.60
C SER A 100 -5.75 -18.20 -4.80
N ARG A 101 -6.47 -17.89 -3.71
CA ARG A 101 -7.80 -17.28 -3.75
C ARG A 101 -7.76 -15.87 -4.34
N TRP A 102 -6.76 -15.06 -3.96
CA TRP A 102 -6.61 -13.73 -4.53
C TRP A 102 -6.40 -13.78 -6.04
N LYS A 103 -5.52 -14.67 -6.54
CA LYS A 103 -5.33 -14.84 -7.99
C LYS A 103 -6.63 -15.23 -8.69
N ALA A 104 -7.38 -16.19 -8.14
CA ALA A 104 -8.65 -16.63 -8.74
C ALA A 104 -9.69 -15.51 -8.85
N LEU A 105 -9.62 -14.50 -7.97
CA LEU A 105 -10.52 -13.35 -7.97
C LEU A 105 -10.02 -12.17 -8.80
N CYS A 106 -8.70 -11.95 -8.83
CA CYS A 106 -8.12 -10.69 -9.27
C CYS A 106 -7.20 -10.81 -10.48
N LEU A 107 -6.63 -11.98 -10.78
CA LEU A 107 -5.64 -12.16 -11.84
C LEU A 107 -6.24 -12.95 -13.01
N THR A 108 -6.29 -12.35 -14.20
CA THR A 108 -6.72 -13.06 -15.42
C THR A 108 -5.62 -13.98 -15.94
N GLU A 109 -5.99 -14.92 -16.80
CA GLU A 109 -5.04 -15.80 -17.48
C GLU A 109 -4.04 -15.03 -18.36
N GLU A 110 -4.38 -13.84 -18.84
CA GLU A 110 -3.45 -13.00 -19.60
C GLU A 110 -2.48 -12.19 -18.73
N GLY A 111 -2.57 -12.27 -17.39
CA GLY A 111 -1.69 -11.52 -16.47
C GLY A 111 -2.23 -10.16 -16.01
N ARG A 112 -3.51 -9.88 -16.27
CA ARG A 112 -4.15 -8.63 -15.87
C ARG A 112 -4.68 -8.71 -14.44
N VAL A 113 -4.30 -7.75 -13.60
CA VAL A 113 -4.89 -7.55 -12.28
C VAL A 113 -6.12 -6.64 -12.40
N VAL A 114 -7.28 -7.16 -12.02
CA VAL A 114 -8.59 -6.55 -12.25
C VAL A 114 -9.16 -5.98 -10.96
N ASP A 115 -9.58 -4.71 -10.99
CA ASP A 115 -10.46 -4.17 -9.96
C ASP A 115 -11.93 -4.38 -10.36
N GLY A 116 -12.50 -5.47 -9.87
CA GLY A 116 -13.90 -5.83 -10.13
C GLY A 116 -14.93 -4.83 -9.58
N PHE A 117 -14.52 -3.93 -8.67
CA PHE A 117 -15.39 -2.89 -8.12
C PHE A 117 -15.28 -1.55 -8.85
N GLN A 118 -14.38 -1.45 -9.84
CA GLN A 118 -14.17 -0.24 -10.64
C GLN A 118 -14.26 -0.55 -12.13
N ASP A 119 -15.39 -1.08 -12.57
CA ASP A 119 -15.66 -1.34 -13.99
C ASP A 119 -14.64 -2.29 -14.65
N ASN A 120 -14.07 -3.21 -13.86
CA ASN A 120 -13.05 -4.16 -14.30
C ASN A 120 -11.81 -3.49 -14.91
N VAL A 121 -11.46 -2.28 -14.47
CA VAL A 121 -10.25 -1.59 -14.91
C VAL A 121 -9.00 -2.25 -14.32
N SER A 122 -7.86 -1.92 -14.89
CA SER A 122 -6.55 -2.29 -14.37
C SER A 122 -5.71 -1.04 -14.18
N HIS A 123 -4.97 -0.99 -13.09
CA HIS A 123 -4.11 0.14 -12.74
C HIS A 123 -2.66 -0.32 -12.63
N SER A 124 -1.71 0.59 -12.87
CA SER A 124 -0.29 0.31 -12.60
C SER A 124 -0.06 -0.10 -11.14
N GLU A 125 -0.82 0.49 -10.19
CA GLU A 125 -0.85 0.10 -8.77
C GLU A 125 -1.20 -1.39 -8.60
N GLY A 126 -2.29 -1.85 -9.23
CA GLY A 126 -2.74 -3.24 -9.15
C GLY A 126 -1.73 -4.22 -9.74
N GLN A 127 -1.13 -3.88 -10.88
CA GLN A 127 -0.06 -4.69 -11.47
C GLN A 127 1.17 -4.78 -10.57
N GLY A 128 1.63 -3.66 -10.00
CA GLY A 128 2.77 -3.62 -9.09
C GLY A 128 2.54 -4.42 -7.81
N TYR A 129 1.34 -4.32 -7.24
CA TYR A 129 0.89 -5.14 -6.13
C TYR A 129 0.89 -6.63 -6.45
N GLY A 130 0.30 -7.03 -7.58
CA GLY A 130 0.31 -8.42 -8.02
C GLY A 130 1.73 -8.95 -8.20
N LEU A 131 2.64 -8.15 -8.78
CA LEU A 131 4.02 -8.54 -9.00
C LEU A 131 4.80 -8.73 -7.68
N VAL A 132 4.67 -7.79 -6.74
CA VAL A 132 5.29 -7.95 -5.41
C VAL A 132 4.75 -9.19 -4.69
N LEU A 133 3.44 -9.44 -4.75
CA LEU A 133 2.87 -10.65 -4.16
C LEU A 133 3.38 -11.92 -4.83
N ALA A 134 3.42 -11.98 -6.16
CA ALA A 134 3.97 -13.12 -6.88
C ALA A 134 5.45 -13.37 -6.52
N ALA A 135 6.23 -12.30 -6.31
CA ALA A 135 7.61 -12.39 -5.81
C ALA A 135 7.68 -12.92 -4.37
N VAL A 136 6.84 -12.41 -3.47
CA VAL A 136 6.75 -12.84 -2.06
C VAL A 136 6.36 -14.31 -1.93
N PHE A 137 5.38 -14.77 -2.72
CA PHE A 137 4.80 -16.10 -2.62
C PHE A 137 5.54 -17.20 -3.38
N GLY A 138 6.64 -16.89 -4.07
CA GLY A 138 7.37 -17.90 -4.86
C GLY A 138 6.77 -18.17 -6.25
N ASP A 139 5.78 -17.39 -6.70
CA ASP A 139 4.99 -17.68 -7.90
C ASP A 139 5.56 -17.02 -9.16
N ARG A 140 6.58 -17.66 -9.74
CA ARG A 140 7.24 -17.17 -10.95
C ARG A 140 6.31 -17.09 -12.16
N ALA A 141 5.38 -18.03 -12.31
CA ALA A 141 4.46 -18.05 -13.45
C ALA A 141 3.51 -16.85 -13.42
N ALA A 142 2.94 -16.54 -12.26
CA ALA A 142 2.11 -15.34 -12.11
C ALA A 142 2.92 -14.05 -12.33
N ALA A 143 4.16 -13.99 -11.82
CA ALA A 143 5.04 -12.84 -12.03
C ALA A 143 5.32 -12.59 -13.52
N ASP A 144 5.68 -13.63 -14.27
CA ASP A 144 5.96 -13.54 -15.71
C ASP A 144 4.72 -13.07 -16.49
N LEU A 145 3.52 -13.60 -16.18
CA LEU A 145 2.26 -13.16 -16.79
C LEU A 145 1.97 -11.68 -16.50
N ILE A 146 2.06 -11.27 -15.23
CA ILE A 146 1.83 -9.87 -14.82
C ILE A 146 2.78 -8.92 -15.53
N MET A 147 4.07 -9.28 -15.62
CA MET A 147 5.06 -8.45 -16.30
C MET A 147 4.80 -8.33 -17.80
N SER A 148 4.47 -9.44 -18.48
CA SER A 148 4.16 -9.42 -19.92
C SER A 148 2.97 -8.52 -20.21
N TRP A 149 1.87 -8.72 -19.48
CA TRP A 149 0.67 -7.91 -19.66
C TRP A 149 0.94 -6.42 -19.41
N THR A 150 1.68 -6.10 -18.36
CA THR A 150 2.01 -4.73 -17.98
C THR A 150 2.86 -4.05 -19.04
N ALA A 151 3.86 -4.74 -19.59
CA ALA A 151 4.71 -4.22 -20.66
C ALA A 151 3.90 -3.95 -21.94
N GLU A 152 2.98 -4.84 -22.30
CA GLU A 152 2.17 -4.70 -23.51
C GLU A 152 1.09 -3.61 -23.40
N ASN A 153 0.52 -3.41 -22.21
CA ASN A 153 -0.70 -2.61 -22.04
C ASN A 153 -0.49 -1.28 -21.31
N LEU A 154 0.49 -1.19 -20.40
CA LEU A 154 0.72 0.02 -19.58
C LEU A 154 2.04 0.72 -19.90
N ALA A 155 3.07 0.01 -20.38
CA ALA A 155 4.35 0.61 -20.81
C ALA A 155 4.23 1.27 -22.20
N VAL A 156 3.17 2.06 -22.39
CA VAL A 156 2.82 2.74 -23.64
C VAL A 156 3.37 4.16 -23.68
N ARG A 157 4.17 4.57 -22.70
CA ARG A 157 4.82 5.88 -22.59
C ARG A 157 6.17 5.87 -23.34
N PRO A 158 6.73 7.05 -23.71
CA PRO A 158 8.07 7.10 -24.32
C PRO A 158 9.21 6.97 -23.28
N ASP A 159 8.87 7.00 -22.00
CA ASP A 159 9.76 6.69 -20.88
C ASP A 159 9.38 5.33 -20.28
N SER A 160 10.10 4.89 -19.27
CA SER A 160 9.92 3.58 -18.63
C SER A 160 8.76 3.55 -17.62
N LEU A 161 8.06 4.67 -17.40
CA LEU A 161 6.94 4.71 -16.47
C LEU A 161 5.70 4.07 -17.11
N LEU A 162 4.75 3.68 -16.27
CA LEU A 162 3.52 3.02 -16.69
C LEU A 162 2.37 4.03 -16.79
N ALA A 163 1.54 3.90 -17.81
CA ALA A 163 0.24 4.55 -17.81
C ALA A 163 -0.57 4.02 -16.61
N TRP A 164 -1.18 4.92 -15.84
CA TRP A 164 -1.74 4.56 -14.54
C TRP A 164 -3.03 3.73 -14.63
N ARG A 165 -3.76 3.82 -15.75
CA ARG A 165 -5.07 3.21 -15.91
C ARG A 165 -5.30 2.66 -17.31
N TRP A 166 -5.85 1.46 -17.34
CA TRP A 166 -6.33 0.76 -18.53
C TRP A 166 -7.78 0.34 -18.30
N ASN A 167 -8.65 0.64 -19.26
CA ASN A 167 -10.07 0.35 -19.19
C ASN A 167 -10.48 -0.56 -20.36
N PRO A 168 -10.99 -1.77 -20.10
CA PRO A 168 -11.39 -2.68 -21.16
C PRO A 168 -12.53 -2.14 -22.04
N ALA A 169 -13.32 -1.20 -21.50
CA ALA A 169 -14.48 -0.63 -22.18
C ALA A 169 -14.18 0.66 -22.97
N SER A 170 -12.93 1.16 -22.98
CA SER A 170 -12.57 2.36 -23.74
C SER A 170 -11.74 2.05 -24.98
N ASP A 171 -11.84 2.93 -25.97
CA ASP A 171 -10.97 2.96 -27.15
C ASP A 171 -10.37 4.37 -27.33
N PRO A 172 -9.04 4.55 -27.17
CA PRO A 172 -8.07 3.55 -26.76
C PRO A 172 -8.31 3.07 -25.32
N ARG A 173 -7.83 1.85 -25.00
CA ARG A 173 -7.94 1.27 -23.64
C ARG A 173 -7.16 2.08 -22.58
N VAL A 174 -6.12 2.79 -23.01
CA VAL A 174 -5.40 3.80 -22.21
C VAL A 174 -5.71 5.18 -22.77
N SER A 175 -6.65 5.88 -22.14
CA SER A 175 -7.03 7.24 -22.53
C SER A 175 -6.16 8.32 -21.86
N ASP A 176 -5.57 8.02 -20.71
CA ASP A 176 -4.64 8.89 -20.00
C ASP A 176 -3.28 8.21 -19.90
N ARG A 177 -2.27 8.82 -20.54
CA ARG A 177 -0.89 8.31 -20.52
C ARG A 177 -0.11 8.77 -19.29
N ASN A 178 -0.67 9.57 -18.37
CA ASN A 178 0.01 9.93 -17.13
C ASN A 178 0.31 8.68 -16.30
N ASN A 179 1.28 8.78 -15.38
CA ASN A 179 1.63 7.70 -14.47
C ASN A 179 1.08 7.96 -13.06
N ALA A 180 1.08 6.90 -12.25
CA ALA A 180 0.91 6.98 -10.80
C ALA A 180 2.19 6.43 -10.18
N SER A 181 2.92 7.28 -9.45
CA SER A 181 4.29 6.98 -9.02
C SER A 181 4.37 5.86 -7.99
N ASP A 182 3.29 5.64 -7.23
CA ASP A 182 3.16 4.50 -6.33
C ASP A 182 3.11 3.17 -7.07
N GLY A 183 2.34 3.10 -8.18
CA GLY A 183 2.29 1.94 -9.05
C GLY A 183 3.63 1.65 -9.72
N ASP A 184 4.29 2.68 -10.24
CA ASP A 184 5.64 2.53 -10.82
C ASP A 184 6.66 2.02 -9.78
N LEU A 185 6.61 2.57 -8.56
CA LEU A 185 7.49 2.19 -7.46
C LEU A 185 7.25 0.74 -7.01
N PHE A 186 5.99 0.33 -6.84
CA PHE A 186 5.66 -1.05 -6.51
C PHE A 186 6.07 -2.02 -7.61
N TYR A 187 5.83 -1.66 -8.87
CA TYR A 187 6.18 -2.51 -10.01
C TYR A 187 7.70 -2.68 -10.11
N ALA A 188 8.47 -1.59 -10.03
CA ALA A 188 9.93 -1.66 -10.02
C ALA A 188 10.47 -2.45 -8.83
N TRP A 189 9.89 -2.31 -7.63
CA TRP A 189 10.27 -3.11 -6.48
C TRP A 189 9.94 -4.59 -6.67
N GLY A 190 8.77 -4.92 -7.24
CA GLY A 190 8.41 -6.28 -7.61
C GLY A 190 9.41 -6.91 -8.61
N MET A 191 9.86 -6.15 -9.60
CA MET A 191 10.93 -6.57 -10.52
C MET A 191 12.25 -6.84 -9.79
N VAL A 192 12.63 -6.02 -8.80
CA VAL A 192 13.80 -6.28 -7.94
C VAL A 192 13.64 -7.59 -7.16
N LEU A 193 12.48 -7.79 -6.52
CA LEU A 193 12.22 -8.98 -5.72
C LEU A 193 12.28 -10.26 -6.58
N CYS A 194 11.65 -10.26 -7.75
CA CYS A 194 11.76 -11.34 -8.73
C CYS A 194 13.21 -11.51 -9.23
N GLY A 195 13.88 -10.40 -9.56
CA GLY A 195 15.26 -10.34 -10.04
C GLY A 195 16.25 -11.03 -9.10
N MET A 196 16.16 -10.70 -7.81
CA MET A 196 17.01 -11.28 -6.79
C MET A 196 16.66 -12.72 -6.46
N ARG A 197 15.37 -13.07 -6.38
CA ARG A 197 14.94 -14.43 -6.06
C ARG A 197 15.30 -15.43 -7.16
N ASP A 198 15.11 -15.04 -8.41
CA ASP A 198 15.17 -15.93 -9.57
C ASP A 198 16.46 -15.74 -10.40
N ASN A 199 17.43 -14.95 -9.90
CA ASN A 199 18.68 -14.59 -10.58
C ASN A 199 18.46 -14.03 -11.99
N ARG A 200 17.58 -13.03 -12.11
CA ARG A 200 17.16 -12.39 -13.35
C ARG A 200 17.70 -10.95 -13.44
N PRO A 201 18.94 -10.74 -13.93
CA PRO A 201 19.55 -9.41 -13.99
C PRO A 201 18.79 -8.45 -14.92
N ASP A 202 18.11 -8.97 -15.94
CA ASP A 202 17.26 -8.20 -16.85
C ASP A 202 16.13 -7.44 -16.11
N LEU A 203 15.61 -8.04 -15.02
CA LEU A 203 14.60 -7.39 -14.18
C LEU A 203 15.20 -6.27 -13.32
N LEU A 204 16.45 -6.43 -12.86
CA LEU A 204 17.15 -5.37 -12.13
C LEU A 204 17.44 -4.16 -13.04
N ASP A 205 17.86 -4.41 -14.28
CA ASP A 205 18.08 -3.36 -15.28
C ASP A 205 16.78 -2.64 -15.65
N GLY A 206 15.67 -3.39 -15.79
CA GLY A 206 14.34 -2.83 -15.97
C GLY A 206 13.91 -1.95 -14.80
N ALA A 207 14.03 -2.45 -13.57
CA ALA A 207 13.71 -1.71 -12.36
C ALA A 207 14.54 -0.43 -12.22
N GLY A 208 15.83 -0.49 -12.57
CA GLY A 208 16.74 0.67 -12.54
C GLY A 208 16.34 1.77 -13.52
N ARG A 209 15.81 1.41 -14.70
CA ARG A 209 15.26 2.38 -15.68
C ARG A 209 13.99 3.05 -15.16
N ILE A 210 13.08 2.29 -14.56
CA ILE A 210 11.86 2.84 -13.93
C ILE A 210 12.23 3.79 -12.78
N ALA A 211 13.15 3.37 -11.91
CA ALA A 211 13.67 4.19 -10.81
C ALA A 211 14.29 5.51 -11.29
N ALA A 212 15.10 5.46 -12.35
CA ALA A 212 15.68 6.66 -12.97
C ALA A 212 14.60 7.63 -13.47
N ASP A 213 13.56 7.09 -14.12
CA ASP A 213 12.47 7.89 -14.67
C ASP A 213 11.55 8.46 -13.58
N LEU A 214 11.33 7.71 -12.49
CA LEU A 214 10.65 8.20 -11.28
C LEU A 214 11.38 9.39 -10.68
N ILE A 215 12.69 9.28 -10.47
CA ILE A 215 13.51 10.38 -9.94
C ILE A 215 13.44 11.60 -10.86
N ARG A 216 13.58 11.39 -12.18
CA ARG A 216 13.63 12.47 -13.17
C ARG A 216 12.29 13.19 -13.33
N ARG A 217 11.18 12.45 -13.33
CA ARG A 217 9.86 12.96 -13.77
C ARG A 217 8.86 13.12 -12.63
N CYS A 218 9.00 12.35 -11.57
CA CYS A 218 8.09 12.33 -10.43
C CYS A 218 8.73 12.87 -9.16
N THR A 219 9.70 13.78 -9.27
CA THR A 219 10.20 14.52 -8.10
C THR A 219 10.18 16.03 -8.30
N ALA A 220 10.01 16.75 -7.20
CA ALA A 220 10.10 18.22 -7.15
C ALA A 220 10.97 18.66 -5.97
N PRO A 221 11.67 19.80 -6.06
CA PRO A 221 12.29 20.41 -4.89
C PRO A 221 11.23 20.74 -3.84
N HIS A 222 11.58 20.63 -2.57
CA HIS A 222 10.70 21.05 -1.50
C HIS A 222 10.51 22.59 -1.54
N PRO A 223 9.28 23.13 -1.47
CA PRO A 223 9.03 24.57 -1.61
C PRO A 223 9.60 25.49 -0.50
N ASP A 224 10.17 24.93 0.56
CA ASP A 224 10.74 25.68 1.69
C ASP A 224 12.19 26.16 1.44
N GLY A 225 12.75 25.88 0.26
CA GLY A 225 14.12 26.24 -0.10
C GLY A 225 15.19 25.32 0.48
N SER A 226 14.82 24.24 1.18
CA SER A 226 15.76 23.20 1.61
C SER A 226 16.23 22.34 0.42
N ALA A 227 17.29 21.55 0.63
CA ALA A 227 17.77 20.58 -0.36
C ALA A 227 16.85 19.34 -0.52
N ARG A 228 15.81 19.24 0.31
CA ARG A 228 14.88 18.11 0.33
C ARG A 228 14.07 18.05 -0.95
N ARG A 229 13.63 16.84 -1.30
CA ARG A 229 12.77 16.60 -2.46
C ARG A 229 11.46 15.95 -2.05
N LEU A 230 10.47 16.11 -2.91
CA LEU A 230 9.14 15.52 -2.78
C LEU A 230 8.91 14.54 -3.93
N LEU A 231 8.35 13.36 -3.63
CA LEU A 231 7.78 12.46 -4.62
C LEU A 231 6.43 13.00 -5.10
N LEU A 232 6.36 13.37 -6.37
CA LEU A 232 5.12 13.76 -7.04
C LEU A 232 4.28 12.51 -7.32
N PRO A 233 2.95 12.57 -7.10
CA PRO A 233 2.04 11.45 -7.37
C PRO A 233 2.01 10.97 -8.84
N GLY A 234 2.46 11.80 -9.77
CA GLY A 234 2.62 11.48 -11.18
C GLY A 234 3.45 12.55 -11.89
N ALA A 235 3.85 12.28 -13.13
CA ALA A 235 4.70 13.17 -13.91
C ALA A 235 4.01 14.50 -14.28
N ALA A 236 2.68 14.53 -14.34
CA ALA A 236 1.89 15.71 -14.64
C ALA A 236 0.75 15.92 -13.62
N GLY A 237 0.38 17.18 -13.39
CA GLY A 237 -0.84 17.56 -12.64
C GLY A 237 -0.68 17.85 -11.14
N PHE A 238 0.52 17.67 -10.56
CA PHE A 238 0.74 17.76 -9.11
C PHE A 238 1.64 18.91 -8.65
N ARG A 239 1.96 19.84 -9.54
CA ARG A 239 2.73 21.04 -9.22
C ARG A 239 2.18 22.24 -9.98
N ASP A 240 2.18 23.38 -9.32
CA ASP A 240 1.87 24.69 -9.88
C ASP A 240 2.89 25.72 -9.34
N ALA A 241 2.77 27.00 -9.70
CA ALA A 241 3.67 28.08 -9.31
C ALA A 241 3.81 28.18 -7.77
N GLY A 242 4.86 27.57 -7.23
CA GLY A 242 5.20 27.59 -5.80
C GLY A 242 4.44 26.61 -4.92
N THR A 243 3.61 25.73 -5.50
CA THR A 243 2.83 24.73 -4.75
C THR A 243 3.00 23.33 -5.33
N VAL A 244 2.98 22.34 -4.44
CA VAL A 244 3.08 20.91 -4.80
C VAL A 244 1.99 20.14 -4.06
N VAL A 245 1.24 19.32 -4.78
CA VAL A 245 0.24 18.41 -4.22
C VAL A 245 0.88 17.04 -4.04
N ILE A 246 0.79 16.51 -2.83
CA ILE A 246 1.45 15.27 -2.42
C ILE A 246 0.44 14.30 -1.82
N ASN A 247 0.62 13.03 -2.13
CA ASN A 247 -0.04 11.91 -1.48
C ASN A 247 0.93 11.22 -0.52
N PRO A 248 0.78 11.34 0.80
CA PRO A 248 1.67 10.68 1.76
C PRO A 248 1.69 9.16 1.61
N SER A 249 0.62 8.55 1.11
CA SER A 249 0.52 7.10 0.90
C SER A 249 1.39 6.57 -0.23
N TYR A 250 1.98 7.45 -1.05
CA TYR A 250 2.87 7.05 -2.15
C TYR A 250 4.32 6.88 -1.69
N TYR A 251 4.65 7.30 -0.46
CA TYR A 251 5.97 7.07 0.11
C TYR A 251 6.01 5.68 0.74
N MET A 252 6.87 4.83 0.17
CA MET A 252 7.08 3.44 0.62
C MET A 252 8.57 3.28 0.96
N PRO A 253 8.97 3.62 2.19
CA PRO A 253 10.38 3.75 2.55
C PRO A 253 11.18 2.48 2.25
N ARG A 254 10.66 1.31 2.64
CA ARG A 254 11.30 0.03 2.33
C ARG A 254 11.47 -0.19 0.83
N ALA A 255 10.41 -0.05 0.04
CA ALA A 255 10.48 -0.26 -1.41
C ALA A 255 11.47 0.71 -2.08
N MET A 256 11.48 1.98 -1.65
CA MET A 256 12.42 2.99 -2.14
C MET A 256 13.87 2.63 -1.80
N THR A 257 14.15 2.24 -0.56
CA THR A 257 15.49 1.86 -0.10
C THR A 257 15.97 0.56 -0.76
N ASP A 258 15.12 -0.46 -0.84
CA ASP A 258 15.44 -1.73 -1.51
C ASP A 258 15.74 -1.51 -3.00
N LEU A 259 14.90 -0.72 -3.68
CA LEU A 259 15.08 -0.36 -5.09
C LEU A 259 16.36 0.46 -5.29
N ALA A 260 16.65 1.43 -4.41
CA ALA A 260 17.88 2.22 -4.46
C ALA A 260 19.12 1.33 -4.38
N ARG A 261 19.14 0.40 -3.42
CA ARG A 261 20.28 -0.51 -3.19
C ARG A 261 20.48 -1.49 -4.34
N ALA A 262 19.39 -2.04 -4.88
CA ALA A 262 19.45 -3.00 -5.97
C ALA A 262 19.87 -2.38 -7.31
N THR A 263 19.61 -1.08 -7.51
CA THR A 263 19.79 -0.41 -8.82
C THR A 263 20.85 0.69 -8.83
N GLY A 264 21.40 1.06 -7.68
CA GLY A 264 22.33 2.18 -7.51
C GLY A 264 21.67 3.57 -7.54
N GLN A 265 20.34 3.65 -7.62
CA GLN A 265 19.59 4.91 -7.65
C GLN A 265 19.43 5.54 -6.25
N SER A 266 20.55 5.96 -5.65
CA SER A 266 20.64 6.45 -4.27
C SER A 266 19.70 7.63 -3.93
N ALA A 267 19.28 8.40 -4.92
CA ALA A 267 18.31 9.48 -4.73
C ALA A 267 16.97 8.98 -4.16
N LEU A 268 16.58 7.73 -4.41
CA LEU A 268 15.38 7.13 -3.82
C LEU A 268 15.50 6.94 -2.30
N GLU A 269 16.69 6.63 -1.78
CA GLU A 269 16.92 6.50 -0.35
C GLU A 269 16.82 7.86 0.36
N SER A 270 17.35 8.92 -0.26
CA SER A 270 17.13 10.30 0.21
C SER A 270 15.65 10.69 0.17
N LEU A 271 14.94 10.33 -0.91
CA LEU A 271 13.52 10.60 -1.06
C LEU A 271 12.66 9.86 -0.03
N ALA A 272 13.08 8.64 0.36
CA ALA A 272 12.47 7.89 1.45
C ALA A 272 12.64 8.63 2.78
N ALA A 273 13.84 9.09 3.11
CA ALA A 273 14.11 9.85 4.32
C ALA A 273 13.32 11.17 4.38
N ASP A 274 13.29 11.92 3.27
CA ASP A 274 12.52 13.16 3.14
C ASP A 274 11.01 12.92 3.29
N GLY A 275 10.51 11.86 2.66
CA GLY A 275 9.13 11.40 2.81
C GLY A 275 8.76 11.06 4.24
N GLN A 276 9.70 10.47 4.99
CA GLN A 276 9.48 10.17 6.39
C GLN A 276 9.45 11.38 7.30
N ALA A 277 10.30 12.37 7.02
CA ALA A 277 10.22 13.65 7.70
C ALA A 277 8.86 14.32 7.43
N LEU A 278 8.36 14.28 6.19
CA LEU A 278 7.04 14.78 5.82
C LEU A 278 5.91 14.05 6.56
N ILE A 279 5.88 12.72 6.52
CA ILE A 279 4.86 11.90 7.19
C ILE A 279 4.86 12.16 8.70
N SER A 280 6.04 12.26 9.32
CA SER A 280 6.17 12.54 10.75
C SER A 280 5.64 13.93 11.10
N ALA A 281 5.93 14.94 10.28
CA ALA A 281 5.41 16.29 10.44
C ALA A 281 3.87 16.31 10.34
N LEU A 282 3.28 15.58 9.39
CA LEU A 282 1.83 15.43 9.26
C LEU A 282 1.22 14.74 10.49
N ALA A 283 1.80 13.60 10.90
CA ALA A 283 1.33 12.80 12.02
C ALA A 283 1.35 13.57 13.36
N SER A 284 2.30 14.49 13.52
CA SER A 284 2.38 15.36 14.71
C SER A 284 1.20 16.33 14.85
N ARG A 285 0.51 16.64 13.74
CA ARG A 285 -0.62 17.57 13.66
C ARG A 285 -1.98 16.85 13.73
N GLY A 286 -1.99 15.52 13.64
CA GLY A 286 -3.20 14.69 13.63
C GLY A 286 -3.06 13.46 12.73
N PRO A 287 -4.16 12.75 12.43
CA PRO A 287 -4.16 11.68 11.44
C PRO A 287 -3.62 12.16 10.09
N VAL A 288 -2.76 11.37 9.47
CA VAL A 288 -2.20 11.68 8.14
C VAL A 288 -3.34 11.71 7.11
N PRO A 289 -3.49 12.79 6.32
CA PRO A 289 -4.52 12.88 5.29
C PRO A 289 -4.12 12.14 4.01
N ASP A 290 -5.11 11.86 3.14
CA ASP A 290 -4.92 11.24 1.82
C ASP A 290 -4.05 12.14 0.92
N TRP A 291 -4.33 13.46 0.92
CA TRP A 291 -3.61 14.44 0.11
C TRP A 291 -3.29 15.70 0.91
N VAL A 292 -2.18 16.36 0.58
CA VAL A 292 -1.77 17.66 1.13
C VAL A 292 -1.23 18.57 0.04
N GLN A 293 -1.31 19.87 0.28
CA GLN A 293 -0.60 20.86 -0.52
C GLN A 293 0.56 21.46 0.27
N ILE A 294 1.72 21.55 -0.36
CA ILE A 294 2.95 22.08 0.22
C ILE A 294 3.35 23.33 -0.56
N SER A 295 3.70 24.39 0.16
CA SER A 295 4.21 25.65 -0.38
C SER A 295 5.33 26.20 0.52
N ALA A 296 5.96 27.31 0.14
CA ALA A 296 6.93 28.00 1.00
C ALA A 296 6.33 28.44 2.35
N ALA A 297 5.00 28.66 2.41
CA ALA A 297 4.28 28.97 3.64
C ALA A 297 3.98 27.74 4.52
N GLY A 298 4.33 26.54 4.05
CA GLY A 298 4.14 25.27 4.76
C GLY A 298 3.03 24.39 4.16
N ILE A 299 2.57 23.45 4.99
CA ILE A 299 1.60 22.41 4.60
C ILE A 299 0.17 22.87 4.91
N THR A 300 -0.66 22.84 3.88
CA THR A 300 -2.08 23.22 3.89
C THR A 300 -2.95 22.11 3.31
N ALA A 301 -4.27 22.29 3.38
CA ALA A 301 -5.22 21.37 2.79
C ALA A 301 -5.10 21.40 1.25
N PRO A 302 -5.28 20.26 0.56
CA PRO A 302 -5.11 20.17 -0.87
C PRO A 302 -6.27 20.87 -1.63
N PRO A 303 -6.11 21.13 -2.94
CA PRO A 303 -7.17 21.62 -3.80
C PRO A 303 -8.45 20.76 -3.74
N ALA A 304 -9.61 21.35 -4.03
CA ALA A 304 -10.93 20.76 -3.78
C ALA A 304 -11.19 19.40 -4.45
N GLN A 305 -10.50 19.11 -5.56
CA GLN A 305 -10.59 17.82 -6.26
C GLN A 305 -9.88 16.66 -5.52
N PHE A 306 -9.11 16.95 -4.48
CA PHE A 306 -8.37 15.96 -3.69
C PHE A 306 -8.98 15.79 -2.29
N SER A 307 -9.00 14.56 -1.78
CA SER A 307 -9.50 14.26 -0.44
C SER A 307 -8.58 14.85 0.63
N GLN A 308 -9.15 15.61 1.56
CA GLN A 308 -8.47 16.12 2.75
C GLN A 308 -8.62 15.16 3.96
N ASN A 309 -9.34 14.05 3.78
CA ASN A 309 -9.62 13.10 4.86
C ASN A 309 -8.40 12.25 5.18
N ALA A 310 -8.34 11.68 6.39
CA ALA A 310 -7.52 10.51 6.65
C ALA A 310 -8.33 9.26 6.23
N GLY A 311 -8.30 8.96 4.94
CA GLY A 311 -9.22 8.06 4.28
C GLY A 311 -8.59 6.78 3.74
N TYR A 312 -9.04 6.39 2.54
CA TYR A 312 -8.68 5.11 1.93
C TYR A 312 -7.22 5.02 1.52
N GLU A 313 -6.59 6.14 1.23
CA GLU A 313 -5.20 6.17 0.74
C GLU A 313 -4.26 6.26 1.95
N ALA A 314 -4.55 7.15 2.89
CA ALA A 314 -3.76 7.39 4.09
C ALA A 314 -3.56 6.14 4.97
N VAL A 315 -4.48 5.18 4.94
CA VAL A 315 -4.34 3.91 5.68
C VAL A 315 -3.07 3.13 5.28
N ARG A 316 -2.59 3.29 4.04
CA ARG A 316 -1.37 2.62 3.56
C ARG A 316 -0.10 3.20 4.18
N VAL A 317 -0.13 4.45 4.62
CA VAL A 317 1.01 5.08 5.30
C VAL A 317 1.42 4.24 6.50
N ALA A 318 0.47 3.91 7.37
CA ALA A 318 0.70 3.06 8.54
C ALA A 318 1.29 1.69 8.19
N LEU A 319 0.72 1.04 7.16
CA LEU A 319 1.20 -0.25 6.68
C LEU A 319 2.66 -0.16 6.22
N PHE A 320 3.01 0.86 5.44
CA PHE A 320 4.37 1.04 4.91
C PHE A 320 5.38 1.42 5.99
N GLN A 321 4.98 2.13 7.05
CA GLN A 321 5.83 2.32 8.23
C GLN A 321 6.17 1.00 8.90
N ILE A 322 5.16 0.16 9.16
CA ILE A 322 5.32 -1.14 9.81
C ILE A 322 6.22 -2.05 8.96
N TRP A 323 5.95 -2.12 7.66
CA TRP A 323 6.75 -2.89 6.71
C TRP A 323 8.22 -2.47 6.62
N SER A 324 8.49 -1.18 6.87
CA SER A 324 9.84 -0.63 6.88
C SER A 324 10.56 -0.86 8.21
N GLY A 325 9.93 -1.52 9.19
CA GLY A 325 10.48 -1.70 10.54
C GLY A 325 10.59 -0.38 11.31
N LEU A 326 9.90 0.67 10.85
CA LEU A 326 9.96 1.98 11.47
C LEU A 326 8.88 2.08 12.54
N PRO A 327 9.18 2.68 13.71
CA PRO A 327 8.24 2.77 14.81
C PRO A 327 6.95 3.44 14.34
N GLY A 328 5.87 2.67 14.36
CA GLY A 328 4.55 3.12 13.93
C GLY A 328 4.05 4.23 14.85
N GLY A 329 4.13 5.49 14.41
CA GLY A 329 3.51 6.65 15.05
C GLY A 329 1.97 6.64 14.93
N LEU A 330 1.35 5.50 15.21
CA LEU A 330 -0.06 5.29 14.99
C LEU A 330 -0.89 5.92 16.13
N ARG A 331 -1.22 7.19 16.00
CA ARG A 331 -2.47 7.71 16.59
C ARG A 331 -3.58 7.53 15.55
N LEU A 332 -4.14 6.32 15.45
CA LEU A 332 -5.48 6.17 14.86
C LEU A 332 -6.42 6.97 15.76
N ALA A 333 -6.91 8.12 15.28
CA ALA A 333 -8.00 8.79 15.96
C ALA A 333 -9.19 7.83 15.99
N PRO A 334 -9.86 7.61 17.14
CA PRO A 334 -11.15 6.93 17.13
C PRO A 334 -12.06 7.73 16.20
N GLY A 335 -12.47 7.12 15.09
CA GLY A 335 -13.27 7.79 14.07
C GLY A 335 -14.45 8.50 14.72
N ARG A 336 -14.49 9.84 14.62
CA ARG A 336 -15.69 10.58 14.97
C ARG A 336 -16.76 10.12 13.99
N ARG A 337 -17.67 9.26 14.47
CA ARG A 337 -18.97 9.05 13.82
C ARG A 337 -19.65 10.42 13.74
N GLN A 338 -19.50 11.14 12.63
CA GLN A 338 -20.45 12.19 12.29
C GLN A 338 -21.76 11.51 11.89
N ARG A 339 -22.55 11.09 12.88
CA ARG A 339 -23.99 10.99 12.70
C ARG A 339 -24.57 12.38 12.90
N LYS A 340 -24.66 13.18 11.83
CA LYS A 340 -25.67 14.23 11.80
C LYS A 340 -27.03 13.50 11.80
N ARG A 341 -27.74 13.53 12.92
CA ARG A 341 -29.18 13.31 12.92
C ARG A 341 -29.79 14.47 12.13
N PRO A 342 -30.63 14.23 11.11
CA PRO A 342 -31.49 15.29 10.61
C PRO A 342 -32.48 15.61 11.73
N ASP A 343 -32.50 16.87 12.18
CA ASP A 343 -33.62 17.42 12.92
C ASP A 343 -34.82 17.43 11.97
N LEU A 344 -35.74 16.48 12.15
CA LEU A 344 -37.09 16.58 11.63
C LEU A 344 -37.83 17.64 12.47
N LYS A 345 -37.59 18.92 12.14
CA LYS A 345 -38.56 19.95 12.47
C LYS A 345 -39.77 19.75 11.56
N ALA A 346 -40.91 19.54 12.20
CA ALA A 346 -42.22 19.58 11.58
C ALA A 346 -42.39 20.87 10.77
N VAL A 347 -42.88 20.71 9.55
CA VAL A 347 -43.46 21.77 8.72
C VAL A 347 -44.86 21.24 8.36
N PRO A 348 -45.90 22.09 8.49
CA PRO A 348 -47.29 21.71 8.81
C PRO A 348 -47.97 20.72 7.88
#